data_AF-A0A1I7HHS5-F1
#
_entry.id   AF-A0A1I7HHS5-F1
#
_cell.length_a   1.000
_cell.length_b   1.000
_cell.length_c   1.000
_cell.angle_alpha   90.00
_cell.angle_beta   90.00
_cell.angle_gamma   90.00
#
_symmetry.space_group_name_H-M   'P 1'
#
loop_
_entity.id
_entity.type
_entity.pdbx_description
1 polymer ?
#
loop_
_entity_poly.entity_id
_entity_poly.type
_entity_poly.pdbx_seq_one_letter_code
_entity_poly.pdbx_strand_id
1 'polypeptide(L)' 'MSAKTFSRDFAAGKVKHLRRMKQPLALTVQLPAPRNPVVQALARRAITSGAGKHIRSTGANRRAETVALHKALKKLID' A
#
# COMPACT_ATOMS: atom_id res chain seq x y z
N MET A 1 -29.35 -29.81 -6.60
CA MET A 1 -29.28 -28.33 -6.65
C MET A 1 -28.88 -27.83 -5.27
N SER A 2 -27.70 -27.22 -5.12
CA SER A 2 -27.26 -26.65 -3.84
C SER A 2 -27.83 -25.23 -3.70
N ALA A 3 -28.63 -24.99 -2.67
CA ALA A 3 -29.17 -23.67 -2.39
C ALA A 3 -28.04 -22.75 -1.91
N LYS A 4 -27.83 -21.63 -2.61
CA LYS A 4 -26.96 -20.55 -2.13
C LYS A 4 -27.67 -19.89 -0.95
N THR A 5 -27.36 -20.29 0.26
CA THR A 5 -27.91 -19.67 1.47
C THR A 5 -27.37 -18.25 1.58
N PHE A 6 -28.20 -17.25 1.28
CA PHE A 6 -27.86 -15.86 1.48
C PHE A 6 -27.79 -15.57 2.98
N SER A 7 -26.72 -14.89 3.40
CA SER A 7 -26.55 -14.53 4.81
C SER A 7 -27.62 -13.51 5.24
N ARG A 8 -28.03 -13.59 6.51
CA ARG A 8 -29.02 -12.67 7.10
C ARG A 8 -28.58 -11.19 6.98
N ASP A 9 -27.28 -10.93 7.03
CA ASP A 9 -26.70 -9.60 6.86
C ASP A 9 -26.80 -9.08 5.41
N PHE A 10 -26.82 -9.96 4.41
CA PHE A 10 -27.07 -9.57 3.02
C PHE A 10 -28.51 -9.09 2.84
N ALA A 11 -29.47 -9.85 3.38
CA ALA A 11 -30.88 -9.46 3.37
C ALA A 11 -31.14 -8.15 4.15
N ALA A 12 -30.39 -7.90 5.21
CA ALA A 12 -30.45 -6.65 5.99
C ALA A 12 -29.67 -5.48 5.37
N GLY A 13 -29.08 -5.62 4.18
CA GLY A 13 -28.32 -4.56 3.49
C GLY A 13 -26.97 -4.20 4.14
N LYS A 14 -26.50 -4.98 5.12
CA LYS A 14 -25.28 -4.71 5.89
C LYS A 14 -24.03 -5.27 5.19
N VAL A 15 -23.80 -4.86 3.94
CA VAL A 15 -22.71 -5.35 3.08
C VAL A 15 -21.32 -5.18 3.70
N LYS A 16 -21.12 -4.12 4.50
CA LYS A 16 -19.84 -3.87 5.20
C LYS A 16 -19.48 -4.96 6.22
N HIS A 17 -20.44 -5.63 6.86
CA HIS A 17 -20.17 -6.74 7.78
C HIS A 17 -19.64 -7.97 7.04
N LEU A 18 -20.21 -8.29 5.89
CA LEU A 18 -19.73 -9.38 5.03
C LEU A 18 -18.33 -9.11 4.47
N ARG A 19 -18.02 -7.83 4.19
CA ARG A 19 -16.67 -7.41 3.75
C ARG A 19 -15.62 -7.51 4.86
N ARG A 20 -16.01 -7.35 6.13
CA ARG A 20 -15.10 -7.55 7.28
C ARG A 20 -14.77 -9.02 7.52
N MET A 21 -15.68 -9.93 7.20
CA MET A 21 -15.43 -11.38 7.30
C MET A 21 -14.49 -11.91 6.23
N LYS A 22 -14.43 -11.28 5.05
CA LYS A 22 -13.40 -11.59 4.06
C LYS A 22 -12.12 -10.87 4.46
N GLN A 23 -11.18 -11.60 5.08
CA GLN A 23 -9.84 -11.06 5.20
C GLN A 23 -9.34 -10.69 3.81
N PRO A 24 -8.80 -9.47 3.60
CA PRO A 24 -8.12 -9.17 2.36
C PRO A 24 -6.90 -10.08 2.32
N LEU A 25 -6.94 -11.10 1.45
CA LEU A 25 -5.75 -11.85 1.06
C LEU A 25 -4.83 -10.87 0.33
N ALA A 26 -4.07 -10.09 1.10
CA ALA A 26 -2.95 -9.33 0.58
C ALA A 26 -1.89 -10.37 0.21
N LEU A 27 -1.84 -10.73 -1.07
CA LEU A 27 -0.73 -11.47 -1.65
C LEU A 27 0.54 -10.66 -1.42
N THR A 28 1.32 -11.04 -0.40
CA THR A 28 2.63 -10.50 -0.15
C THR A 28 3.59 -11.17 -1.14
N VAL A 29 3.68 -10.62 -2.34
CA VAL A 29 4.69 -11.04 -3.32
C VAL A 29 6.06 -10.61 -2.78
N GLN A 30 6.78 -11.57 -2.21
CA GLN A 30 8.17 -11.39 -1.81
C GLN A 30 9.00 -11.34 -3.09
N LEU A 31 9.32 -10.13 -3.56
CA LEU A 31 10.23 -9.98 -4.69
C LEU A 31 11.63 -10.50 -4.30
N PRO A 32 12.30 -11.26 -5.19
CA PRO A 32 13.64 -11.73 -4.93
C PRO A 32 14.59 -10.54 -4.73
N ALA A 33 15.49 -10.66 -3.76
CA ALA A 33 16.46 -9.60 -3.49
C ALA A 33 17.31 -9.35 -4.74
N PRO A 34 17.57 -8.08 -5.11
CA PRO A 34 18.37 -7.76 -6.28
C PRO A 34 19.80 -8.30 -6.10
N ARG A 35 20.29 -9.04 -7.10
CA ARG A 35 21.64 -9.63 -7.12
C ARG A 35 22.75 -8.57 -7.17
N ASN A 36 22.44 -7.38 -7.68
CA ASN A 36 23.38 -6.28 -7.76
C ASN A 36 23.39 -5.50 -6.43
N PRO A 37 24.54 -5.40 -5.73
CA PRO A 37 24.65 -4.73 -4.44
C PRO A 37 24.33 -3.23 -4.52
N VAL A 38 24.62 -2.58 -5.65
CA VAL A 38 24.30 -1.15 -5.85
C VAL A 38 22.80 -0.93 -5.92
N VAL A 39 22.09 -1.79 -6.66
CA VAL A 39 20.63 -1.75 -6.76
C VAL A 39 20.00 -2.06 -5.39
N GLN A 40 20.57 -3.01 -4.65
CA GLN A 40 20.15 -3.31 -3.29
C GLN A 40 20.32 -2.10 -2.35
N ALA A 41 21.46 -1.42 -2.42
CA ALA A 41 21.72 -0.22 -1.62
C ALA A 41 20.77 0.93 -1.99
N LEU A 42 20.48 1.13 -3.28
CA LEU A 42 19.54 2.14 -3.76
C LEU A 42 18.11 1.83 -3.30
N ALA A 43 17.66 0.58 -3.44
CA ALA A 43 16.34 0.14 -2.97
C ALA A 43 16.21 0.29 -1.45
N ARG A 44 17.24 -0.12 -0.69
CA ARG A 44 17.30 0.08 0.76
C ARG A 44 17.24 1.57 1.10
N ARG A 45 18.01 2.43 0.42
CA ARG A 45 17.99 3.89 0.62
C ARG A 45 16.61 4.49 0.34
N ALA A 46 15.93 4.02 -0.70
CA ALA A 46 14.57 4.44 -1.04
C ALA A 46 13.57 4.04 0.04
N ILE A 47 13.66 2.81 0.55
CA ILE A 47 12.81 2.29 1.63
C ILE A 47 13.11 3.02 2.95
N THR A 48 14.38 3.14 3.31
CA THR A 48 14.79 3.63 4.63
C THR A 48 14.75 5.15 4.74
N SER A 49 14.62 5.89 3.63
CA SER A 49 14.82 7.36 3.63
C SER A 49 16.10 7.75 4.40
N GLY A 50 17.11 6.86 4.37
CA GLY A 50 18.11 6.71 5.43
C GLY A 50 19.21 7.77 5.48
N ALA A 51 19.11 8.82 4.66
CA ALA A 51 19.98 9.98 4.76
C ALA A 51 19.09 11.22 4.80
N GLY A 52 18.71 11.65 6.01
CA GLY A 52 17.94 12.87 6.25
C GLY A 52 16.59 12.71 6.96
N LYS A 53 16.15 11.48 7.30
CA LYS A 53 14.96 11.26 8.15
C LYS A 53 15.23 11.51 9.64
N HIS A 54 16.02 12.53 9.97
CA HIS A 54 16.06 13.02 11.35
C HIS A 54 14.80 13.85 11.56
N ILE A 55 13.80 13.22 12.20
CA ILE A 55 12.57 13.79 12.76
C ILE A 55 12.06 15.02 11.99
N ARG A 56 11.55 14.80 10.77
CA ARG A 56 10.83 15.84 10.05
C ARG A 56 9.60 16.23 10.87
N SER A 57 9.38 17.54 11.05
CA SER A 57 8.13 18.04 11.61
C SER A 57 6.94 17.55 10.77
N THR A 58 5.75 17.50 11.37
CA THR A 58 4.52 17.07 10.68
C THR A 58 4.29 17.85 9.37
N GLY A 59 4.60 19.15 9.34
CA GLY A 59 4.54 19.97 8.13
C GLY A 59 5.55 19.56 7.05
N ALA A 60 6.78 19.21 7.44
CA ALA A 60 7.79 18.73 6.49
C ALA A 60 7.45 17.34 5.91
N ASN A 61 6.78 16.47 6.68
CA ASN A 61 6.24 15.21 6.15
C ASN A 61 5.14 15.46 5.11
N ARG A 62 4.17 16.34 5.41
CA ARG A 62 3.10 16.68 4.46
C ARG A 62 3.65 17.20 3.12
N ARG A 63 4.62 18.12 3.17
CA ARG A 63 5.25 18.66 1.95
C ARG A 63 5.98 17.59 1.13
N ALA A 64 6.60 16.62 1.79
CA ALA A 64 7.24 15.52 1.08
C ALA A 64 6.23 14.57 0.44
N GLU A 65 5.12 14.28 1.12
CA GLU A 65 4.03 13.46 0.59
C GLU A 65 3.35 14.11 -0.61
N THR A 66 3.06 15.42 -0.57
CA THR A 66 2.47 16.14 -1.70
C THR A 66 3.39 16.14 -2.92
N VAL A 67 4.69 16.35 -2.72
CA VAL A 67 5.69 16.29 -3.81
C VAL A 67 5.81 14.88 -4.39
N ALA A 68 5.84 13.85 -3.53
CA ALA A 68 5.89 12.46 -3.98
C ALA A 68 4.64 12.09 -4.80
N LEU A 69 3.46 12.53 -4.36
CA LEU A 69 2.19 12.36 -5.08
C LEU A 69 2.21 13.06 -6.44
N HIS A 70 2.61 14.34 -6.49
CA HIS A 70 2.72 15.08 -7.76
C HIS A 70 3.67 14.41 -8.74
N LYS A 71 4.81 13.91 -8.27
CA LYS A 71 5.78 13.20 -9.11
C LYS A 71 5.22 11.89 -9.65
N ALA A 72 4.45 11.16 -8.85
CA ALA A 72 3.79 9.93 -9.29
C ALA A 72 2.70 10.21 -10.33
N LEU A 73 1.89 11.27 -10.13
CA LEU A 73 0.89 11.69 -11.12
C LEU A 73 1.52 12.12 -12.43
N LYS A 74 2.62 12.89 -12.39
CA LYS A 74 3.32 13.30 -13.61
C LYS A 74 3.82 12.09 -14.40
N LYS A 75 4.43 11.11 -13.71
CA LYS A 75 4.86 9.83 -14.32
C LYS A 75 3.73 8.96 -14.87
N LEU A 76 2.48 9.18 -14.44
CA LEU A 76 1.32 8.43 -14.93
C LEU A 76 0.73 9.07 -16.19
N ILE A 77 0.87 10.39 -16.31
CA ILE A 77 0.36 11.18 -17.44
C ILE A 77 1.36 11.17 -18.60
N ASP A 78 2.66 11.22 -18.29
CA ASP A 78 3.76 11.03 -19.25
C ASP A 78 3.88 9.56 -19.68
#